data_AF-A0A1F4DSL2-F1
#
_entry.id   AF-A0A1F4DSL2-F1
#
_cell.length_a   1.000
_cell.length_b   1.000
_cell.length_c   1.000
_cell.angle_alpha   90.00
_cell.angle_beta   90.00
_cell.angle_gamma   90.00
#
_symmetry.space_group_name_H-M   'P 1'
#
loop_
_entity.id
_entity.type
_entity.pdbx_description
1 polymer ?
#
loop_
_entity_poly.entity_id
_entity_poly.type
_entity_poly.pdbx_seq_one_letter_code
_entity_poly.pdbx_strand_id
1 'polypeptide(L)'
;MWKRIYSDYGSRHVVFEVKNYQGLTAADYQQVLSYLTGEYGRIAFVVTRDETVDLYANRDVEWVRDMFMNHNVLIVKLTGKYFTKLLYKLRYAVRHDDVDDALHKQLDAYTRLYLAGQTKQDQTREKHGRRKRRREEKRASKAATT
;
A
#
# COMPACT_ATOMS: atom_id res chain seq x y z
N MET A 1 -1.17 -12.07 -3.32
CA MET A 1 -0.25 -10.98 -2.89
C MET A 1 1.18 -11.45 -2.57
N TRP A 2 1.35 -12.53 -1.83
CA TRP A 2 2.61 -13.00 -1.24
C TRP A 2 3.78 -13.22 -2.21
N LYS A 3 3.49 -13.69 -3.43
CA LYS A 3 4.52 -13.85 -4.49
C LYS A 3 5.28 -12.54 -4.76
N ARG A 4 4.58 -11.40 -4.73
CA ARG A 4 5.16 -10.06 -4.91
C ARG A 4 6.07 -9.68 -3.73
N ILE A 5 5.64 -10.00 -2.51
CA ILE A 5 6.44 -9.75 -1.30
C ILE A 5 7.77 -10.51 -1.38
N TYR A 6 7.71 -11.78 -1.79
CA TYR A 6 8.88 -12.62 -1.98
C TYR A 6 9.80 -12.12 -3.10
N SER A 7 9.26 -11.80 -4.29
CA SER A 7 10.06 -11.40 -5.45
C SER A 7 10.66 -10.01 -5.34
N ASP A 8 9.86 -9.03 -4.91
CA ASP A 8 10.23 -7.62 -4.99
C ASP A 8 11.05 -7.20 -3.75
N TYR A 9 10.69 -7.73 -2.58
CA TYR A 9 11.27 -7.33 -1.29
C TYR A 9 12.20 -8.39 -0.69
N GLY A 10 12.29 -9.58 -1.30
CA GLY A 10 13.17 -10.66 -0.83
C GLY A 10 12.78 -11.23 0.54
N SER A 11 11.56 -10.95 1.00
CA SER A 11 11.10 -11.34 2.34
C SER A 11 10.51 -12.74 2.33
N ARG A 12 11.11 -13.65 3.12
CA ARG A 12 10.54 -14.98 3.42
C ARG A 12 9.68 -14.92 4.67
N HIS A 13 10.09 -14.12 5.64
CA HIS A 13 9.33 -13.81 6.84
C HIS A 13 8.88 -12.36 6.81
N VAL A 14 7.66 -12.11 7.28
CA VAL A 14 7.06 -10.77 7.29
C VAL A 14 6.95 -10.30 8.73
N VAL A 15 7.46 -9.11 9.02
CA VAL A 15 7.43 -8.51 10.35
C VAL A 15 6.16 -7.67 10.52
N PHE A 16 5.47 -7.89 11.64
CA PHE A 16 4.37 -7.04 12.11
C PHE A 16 4.77 -6.42 13.45
N GLU A 17 4.98 -5.10 13.46
CA GLU A 17 5.16 -4.32 14.69
C GLU A 17 3.82 -3.74 15.12
N VAL A 18 3.46 -3.88 16.40
CA VAL A 18 2.18 -3.37 16.92
C VAL A 18 2.44 -2.23 17.90
N LYS A 19 1.98 -1.03 17.54
CA LYS A 19 2.05 0.18 18.38
C LYS A 19 0.64 0.57 18.81
N ASN A 20 0.33 0.39 20.10
CA ASN A 20 -1.01 0.62 20.62
C ASN A 20 -1.30 2.11 20.95
N TYR A 21 -0.91 3.03 20.07
CA TYR A 21 -1.17 4.46 20.18
C TYR A 21 -1.35 5.11 18.80
N GLN A 22 -1.70 6.39 18.80
CA GLN A 22 -1.84 7.23 17.62
C GLN A 22 -0.63 8.11 17.44
N GLY A 23 -0.35 8.50 16.19
CA GLY A 23 0.75 9.39 15.87
C GLY A 23 2.09 8.69 16.03
N LEU A 24 2.39 7.78 15.10
CA LEU A 24 3.74 7.22 14.98
C LEU A 24 4.77 8.33 14.88
N THR A 25 5.97 8.04 15.39
CA THR A 25 7.12 8.93 15.37
C THR A 25 8.21 8.36 14.46
N ALA A 26 9.20 9.18 14.09
CA ALA A 26 10.35 8.72 13.32
C ALA A 26 11.09 7.55 14.01
N ALA A 27 11.17 7.57 15.36
CA ALA A 27 11.81 6.53 16.14
C ALA A 27 11.13 5.15 15.95
N ASP A 28 9.82 5.13 15.73
CA ASP A 28 9.08 3.88 15.49
C ASP A 28 9.46 3.24 14.17
N TYR A 29 9.65 4.04 13.12
CA TYR A 29 10.11 3.55 11.81
C TYR A 29 11.55 3.04 11.90
N GLN A 30 12.42 3.73 12.64
CA GLN A 30 13.81 3.31 12.87
C GLN A 30 13.88 1.99 13.66
N GLN A 31 13.03 1.84 14.68
CA GLN A 31 12.95 0.58 15.42
C GLN A 31 12.55 -0.57 14.49
N VAL A 32 11.56 -0.38 13.63
CA VAL A 32 11.10 -1.41 12.68
C VAL A 32 12.18 -1.75 11.66
N LEU A 33 12.94 -0.75 11.19
CA LEU A 33 14.07 -0.95 10.29
C LEU A 33 15.11 -1.92 10.88
N SER A 34 15.35 -1.88 12.20
CA SER A 34 16.32 -2.77 12.86
C SER A 34 15.98 -4.26 12.73
N TYR A 35 14.70 -4.59 12.55
CA TYR A 35 14.23 -5.97 12.37
C TYR A 35 14.38 -6.46 10.92
N LEU A 36 14.55 -5.55 9.97
CA LEU A 36 14.51 -5.85 8.53
C LEU A 36 15.89 -6.20 7.98
N THR A 37 16.40 -7.33 8.48
CA THR A 37 17.67 -7.90 8.05
C THR A 37 17.53 -9.39 7.76
N GLY A 38 18.44 -9.94 6.95
CA GLY A 38 18.44 -11.37 6.63
C GLY A 38 17.13 -11.86 5.99
N GLU A 39 16.51 -12.88 6.59
CA GLU A 39 15.34 -13.58 6.05
C GLU A 39 14.02 -12.78 6.14
N TYR A 40 13.98 -11.77 7.00
CA TYR A 40 12.84 -10.83 7.10
C TYR A 40 12.76 -9.91 5.86
N GLY A 41 13.85 -9.82 5.09
CA GLY A 41 13.93 -9.05 3.85
C GLY A 41 13.67 -7.56 4.07
N ARG A 42 12.96 -6.92 3.14
CA ARG A 42 12.87 -5.45 3.04
C ARG A 42 11.46 -4.89 3.21
N ILE A 43 10.55 -5.62 3.85
CA ILE A 43 9.19 -5.15 4.08
C ILE A 43 8.70 -5.47 5.50
N ALA A 44 8.10 -4.47 6.14
CA ALA A 44 7.40 -4.63 7.42
C ALA A 44 6.03 -3.95 7.38
N PHE A 45 5.16 -4.41 8.27
CA PHE A 45 3.88 -3.78 8.56
C PHE A 45 3.90 -3.21 9.97
N VAL A 46 3.39 -1.99 10.14
CA VAL A 46 3.21 -1.37 11.45
C VAL A 46 1.73 -1.20 11.70
N VAL A 47 1.23 -1.76 12.80
CA VAL A 47 -0.17 -1.69 13.20
C VAL A 47 -0.34 -0.64 14.28
N THR A 48 -1.19 0.36 14.03
CA THR A 48 -1.38 1.50 14.93
C THR A 48 -2.85 1.71 15.32
N ARG A 49 -3.11 2.56 16.31
CA ARG A 49 -4.47 3.02 16.64
C ARG A 49 -4.91 4.25 15.86
N ASP A 50 -4.17 4.67 14.84
CA ASP A 50 -4.56 5.80 14.00
C ASP A 50 -5.94 5.56 13.38
N GLU A 51 -6.59 6.66 13.03
CA GLU A 51 -7.92 6.60 12.42
C GLU A 51 -7.87 6.18 10.95
N THR A 52 -6.82 6.60 10.25
CA THR A 52 -6.65 6.43 8.80
C THR A 52 -5.41 5.60 8.47
N VAL A 53 -5.56 4.77 7.44
CA VAL A 53 -4.45 3.96 6.89
C VAL A 53 -3.56 4.80 5.96
N ASP A 54 -4.11 5.90 5.44
CA ASP A 54 -3.36 6.87 4.67
C ASP A 54 -2.23 7.48 5.52
N LEU A 55 -1.10 7.74 4.90
CA LEU A 55 0.02 8.45 5.51
C LEU A 55 -0.30 9.95 5.60
N TYR A 56 -0.01 10.56 6.75
CA TYR A 56 -0.13 12.01 6.89
C TYR A 56 0.97 12.70 6.07
N ALA A 57 0.58 13.69 5.27
CA ALA A 57 1.51 14.51 4.49
C ALA A 57 2.46 15.28 5.44
N ASN A 58 3.71 15.46 5.00
CA ASN A 58 4.78 16.14 5.75
C ASN A 58 5.13 15.52 7.11
N ARG A 59 4.82 14.23 7.31
CA ARG A 59 5.23 13.49 8.49
C ARG A 59 5.52 12.03 8.13
N ASP A 60 4.47 11.21 8.06
CA ASP A 60 4.65 9.77 7.82
C ASP A 60 5.21 9.50 6.41
N VAL A 61 4.82 10.30 5.42
CA VAL A 61 5.30 10.17 4.03
C VAL A 61 6.80 10.40 3.93
N GLU A 62 7.34 11.37 4.66
CA GLU A 62 8.78 11.68 4.63
C GLU A 62 9.58 10.53 5.22
N TRP A 63 9.15 9.99 6.35
CA TRP A 63 9.84 8.85 6.97
C TRP A 63 9.76 7.60 6.09
N VAL A 64 8.59 7.28 5.51
CA VAL A 64 8.47 6.13 4.60
C VAL A 64 9.35 6.31 3.35
N ARG A 65 9.45 7.53 2.81
CA ARG A 65 10.35 7.83 1.70
C ARG A 65 11.81 7.68 2.09
N ASP A 66 12.19 8.18 3.26
CA ASP A 66 13.55 8.08 3.80
C ASP A 66 13.97 6.61 3.96
N MET A 67 13.11 5.79 4.57
CA MET A 67 13.34 4.33 4.70
C MET A 67 13.52 3.64 3.35
N PHE A 68 12.75 4.04 2.34
CA PHE A 68 12.84 3.46 1.02
C PHE A 68 14.08 3.93 0.26
N MET A 69 14.42 5.22 0.30
CA MET A 69 15.56 5.75 -0.45
C MET A 69 16.90 5.36 0.17
N ASN A 70 17.02 5.42 1.50
CA ASN A 70 18.29 5.20 2.18
C ASN A 70 18.55 3.71 2.46
N HIS A 71 17.50 2.95 2.74
CA HIS A 71 17.63 1.55 3.18
C HIS A 71 16.99 0.55 2.21
N ASN A 72 16.32 1.01 1.14
CA ASN A 72 15.56 0.16 0.21
C ASN A 72 14.52 -0.70 0.92
N VAL A 73 13.92 -0.16 1.99
CA VAL A 73 12.96 -0.84 2.85
C VAL A 73 11.59 -0.19 2.74
N LEU A 74 10.55 -1.02 2.69
CA LEU A 74 9.17 -0.56 2.68
C LEU A 74 8.49 -0.86 4.02
N ILE A 75 8.09 0.19 4.73
CA ILE A 75 7.30 0.07 5.96
C ILE A 75 5.86 0.52 5.66
N VAL A 76 4.90 -0.40 5.83
CA VAL A 76 3.49 -0.17 5.52
C VAL A 76 2.70 0.04 6.80
N LYS A 77 2.12 1.23 6.97
CA LYS A 77 1.20 1.53 8.07
C LYS A 77 -0.17 0.88 7.84
N LEU A 78 -0.66 0.18 8.86
CA LEU A 78 -1.99 -0.39 8.96
C LEU A 78 -2.65 0.11 10.26
N THR A 79 -3.96 0.27 10.27
CA THR A 79 -4.69 0.66 11.49
C THR A 79 -5.49 -0.50 12.06
N GLY A 80 -5.71 -0.48 13.38
CA GLY A 80 -6.58 -1.45 14.05
C GLY A 80 -7.99 -1.47 13.44
N LYS A 81 -8.56 -0.29 13.10
CA LYS A 81 -9.86 -0.17 12.40
C LYS A 81 -9.85 -0.93 11.06
N TYR A 82 -8.76 -0.81 10.30
CA TYR A 82 -8.60 -1.51 9.03
C TYR A 82 -8.48 -3.03 9.21
N PHE A 83 -7.69 -3.49 10.18
CA PHE A 83 -7.60 -4.91 10.52
C PHE A 83 -8.95 -5.51 10.92
N THR A 84 -9.70 -4.85 11.80
CA THR A 84 -11.02 -5.32 12.21
C THR A 84 -11.97 -5.46 11.02
N LYS A 85 -11.91 -4.54 10.05
CA LYS A 85 -12.70 -4.62 8.81
C LYS A 85 -12.30 -5.83 7.95
N LEU A 86 -11.01 -6.12 7.83
CA LEU A 86 -10.51 -7.28 7.08
C LEU A 86 -10.87 -8.60 7.78
N LEU A 87 -10.67 -8.69 9.09
CA LEU A 87 -11.04 -9.85 9.90
C LEU A 87 -12.55 -10.10 9.89
N TYR A 88 -13.36 -9.04 9.89
CA TYR A 88 -14.81 -9.16 9.70
C TYR A 88 -15.17 -9.82 8.37
N LYS A 89 -14.48 -9.47 7.29
CA LYS A 89 -14.70 -10.07 5.97
C LYS A 89 -14.26 -11.54 5.90
N LEU A 90 -13.14 -11.89 6.56
CA LEU A 90 -12.63 -13.26 6.59
C LEU A 90 -13.55 -14.25 7.32
N ARG A 91 -14.44 -13.76 8.17
CA ARG A 91 -15.49 -14.61 8.78
C ARG A 91 -16.45 -15.20 7.74
N TYR A 92 -16.49 -14.67 6.52
CA TYR A 92 -17.33 -15.17 5.44
C TYR A 92 -16.47 -15.94 4.42
N ALA A 93 -16.72 -17.25 4.29
CA ALA A 93 -15.93 -18.18 3.47
C ALA A 93 -15.84 -17.83 1.97
N VAL A 94 -16.75 -17.00 1.46
CA VAL A 94 -16.77 -16.56 0.05
C VAL A 94 -15.75 -15.44 -0.22
N ARG A 95 -15.21 -14.79 0.82
CA ARG A 95 -14.41 -13.55 0.71
C ARG A 95 -12.98 -13.71 1.22
N HIS A 96 -12.38 -14.90 1.11
CA HIS A 96 -10.99 -15.09 1.52
C HIS A 96 -10.01 -14.20 0.73
N ASP A 97 -10.26 -14.01 -0.57
CA ASP A 97 -9.40 -13.20 -1.44
C ASP A 97 -9.54 -11.68 -1.19
N ASP A 98 -10.62 -11.22 -0.55
CA ASP A 98 -10.85 -9.80 -0.27
C ASP A 98 -9.71 -9.16 0.55
N VAL A 99 -9.07 -9.95 1.42
CA VAL A 99 -7.98 -9.48 2.28
C VAL A 99 -6.69 -9.35 1.49
N ASP A 100 -6.36 -10.37 0.72
CA ASP A 100 -5.20 -10.37 -0.18
C ASP A 100 -5.29 -9.20 -1.17
N ASP A 101 -6.48 -8.96 -1.73
CA ASP A 101 -6.77 -7.83 -2.61
C ASP A 101 -6.64 -6.48 -1.91
N ALA A 102 -7.11 -6.38 -0.67
CA ALA A 102 -7.06 -5.14 0.10
C ALA A 102 -5.62 -4.76 0.45
N LEU A 103 -4.81 -5.73 0.90
CA LEU A 103 -3.40 -5.53 1.19
C LEU A 103 -2.60 -5.29 -0.10
N HIS A 104 -2.92 -5.97 -1.21
CA HIS A 104 -2.29 -5.70 -2.50
C HIS A 104 -2.54 -4.26 -2.97
N LYS A 105 -3.79 -3.77 -2.84
CA LYS A 105 -4.12 -2.36 -3.12
C LYS A 105 -3.35 -1.39 -2.22
N GLN A 106 -3.10 -1.76 -0.97
CA GLN A 106 -2.31 -0.95 -0.05
C GLN A 106 -0.84 -0.87 -0.48
N LEU A 107 -0.24 -1.99 -0.89
CA LEU A 107 1.13 -2.00 -1.44
C LEU A 107 1.25 -1.18 -2.74
N ASP A 108 0.25 -1.28 -3.62
CA ASP A 108 0.16 -0.46 -4.82
C ASP A 108 0.06 1.03 -4.50
N ALA A 109 -0.72 1.40 -3.48
CA ALA A 109 -0.83 2.78 -3.04
C ALA A 109 0.54 3.30 -2.57
N TYR A 110 1.30 2.52 -1.80
CA TYR A 110 2.63 2.94 -1.33
C TYR A 110 3.62 3.13 -2.47
N THR A 111 3.70 2.15 -3.38
CA THR A 111 4.61 2.22 -4.52
C THR A 111 4.29 3.36 -5.48
N ARG A 112 3.00 3.59 -5.79
CA ARG A 112 2.60 4.61 -6.78
C ARG A 112 2.43 6.01 -6.20
N LEU A 113 1.75 6.13 -5.06
CA LEU A 113 1.42 7.45 -4.51
C LEU A 113 2.57 8.03 -3.70
N TYR A 114 3.11 7.24 -2.76
CA TYR A 114 4.06 7.76 -1.79
C TYR A 114 5.50 7.72 -2.30
N LEU A 115 5.91 6.67 -3.01
CA LEU A 115 7.27 6.56 -3.54
C LEU A 115 7.42 7.31 -4.87
N ALA A 116 6.62 6.98 -5.88
CA ALA A 116 6.65 7.65 -7.19
C ALA A 116 6.10 9.10 -7.17
N GLY A 117 5.56 9.58 -6.06
CA GLY A 117 5.10 10.96 -5.90
C GLY A 117 3.83 11.30 -6.68
N GLN A 118 3.09 10.30 -7.19
CA GLN A 118 1.83 10.53 -7.87
C GLN A 118 0.77 10.97 -6.86
N THR A 119 0.03 12.03 -7.14
CA THR A 119 -1.04 12.47 -6.25
C THR A 119 -2.34 11.72 -6.53
N LYS A 120 -3.26 11.63 -5.55
CA LYS A 120 -4.62 11.08 -5.78
C LYS A 120 -5.38 11.85 -6.90
N GLN A 121 -5.02 13.11 -7.16
CA GLN A 121 -5.56 13.90 -8.29
C GLN A 121 -5.05 13.37 -9.64
N ASP A 122 -3.79 12.97 -9.74
CA ASP A 122 -3.21 12.40 -10.97
C ASP A 122 -3.91 11.08 -11.33
N GLN A 123 -4.23 10.24 -10.35
CA GLN A 123 -5.00 9.01 -10.57
C GLN A 123 -6.41 9.26 -11.11
N THR A 124 -7.06 10.33 -10.64
CA THR A 124 -8.43 10.69 -11.06
C THR A 124 -8.41 11.23 -12.49
N ARG A 125 -7.41 12.07 -12.81
CA ARG A 125 -7.17 12.59 -14.17
C ARG A 125 -6.83 11.50 -15.17
N GLU A 126 -5.95 10.56 -14.81
CA GLU A 126 -5.53 9.47 -15.68
C GLU A 126 -6.67 8.47 -15.94
N LYS A 127 -7.44 8.09 -14.90
CA LYS A 127 -8.64 7.26 -15.08
C LYS A 127 -9.69 7.93 -15.96
N HIS A 128 -9.88 9.25 -15.82
CA HIS A 128 -10.80 10.01 -16.66
C HIS A 128 -10.33 10.06 -18.12
N GLY A 129 -9.03 10.33 -18.35
CA GLY A 129 -8.43 10.33 -19.69
C GLY A 129 -8.51 8.96 -20.38
N ARG A 130 -8.24 7.87 -19.65
CA ARG A 130 -8.32 6.50 -20.17
C ARG A 130 -9.76 6.09 -20.51
N ARG A 131 -10.75 6.54 -19.72
CA ARG A 131 -12.19 6.37 -20.03
C ARG A 131 -12.62 7.16 -21.28
N LYS A 132 -12.08 8.37 -21.47
CA LYS A 132 -12.37 9.20 -22.64
C LYS A 132 -11.84 8.56 -23.93
N ARG A 133 -10.56 8.16 -23.96
CA ARG A 133 -9.95 7.46 -25.11
C ARG A 133 -10.71 6.20 -25.49
N ARG A 134 -11.08 5.37 -24.50
CA ARG A 134 -11.85 4.14 -24.74
C ARG A 134 -13.27 4.39 -25.27
N ARG A 135 -13.86 5.57 -25.03
CA ARG A 135 -15.15 5.98 -25.63
C ARG A 135 -14.98 6.49 -27.06
N GLU A 136 -13.89 7.20 -27.33
CA GLU A 136 -13.54 7.68 -28.67
C GLU A 136 -13.20 6.52 -29.61
N GLU A 137 -12.39 5.56 -29.16
CA GLU A 137 -12.08 4.31 -29.91
C GLU A 137 -13.34 3.51 -30.25
N LYS A 138 -14.29 3.38 -29.31
CA LYS A 138 -15.57 2.70 -29.54
C LYS A 138 -16.49 3.44 -30.51
N ARG A 139 -16.39 4.78 -30.59
CA ARG A 139 -17.14 5.58 -31.57
C ARG A 139 -16.51 5.49 -32.95
N ALA A 140 -15.18 5.53 -33.03
CA ALA A 140 -14.45 5.37 -34.29
C ALA A 140 -14.66 3.98 -34.90
N SER A 141 -14.65 2.91 -34.11
CA SER A 141 -14.91 1.55 -34.62
C SER A 141 -16.34 1.37 -35.13
N LYS A 142 -17.33 2.05 -34.53
CA LYS A 142 -18.73 2.04 -35.02
C LYS A 142 -18.88 2.82 -36.33
N ALA A 143 -18.18 3.93 -36.49
CA ALA A 143 -18.22 4.73 -37.71
C ALA A 143 -17.54 4.05 -38.90
N ALA A 144 -16.54 3.19 -38.67
CA ALA A 144 -15.83 2.45 -39.72
C ALA A 144 -16.56 1.17 -40.20
N THR A 145 -17.67 0.79 -39.57
CA THR A 145 -18.47 -0.41 -39.93
C THR A 145 -19.81 -0.04 -40.59
N THR A 146 -20.04 1.25 -40.88
CA THR A 146 -21.19 1.75 -41.66
C THR A 146 -20.69 2.27 -43.00
#